data_AF-A0A925PDF4-F1
#
_entry.id   AF-A0A925PDF4-F1
#
_cell.length_a   1.000
_cell.length_b   1.000
_cell.length_c   1.000
_cell.angle_alpha   90.00
_cell.angle_beta   90.00
_cell.angle_gamma   90.00
#
_symmetry.space_group_name_H-M   'P 1'
#
loop_
_entity.id
_entity.type
_entity.pdbx_description
1 polymer ?
#
loop_
_entity_poly.entity_id
_entity_poly.type
_entity_poly.pdbx_seq_one_letter_code
_entity_poly.pdbx_strand_id
1 'polypeptide(L)'
;MSPARALPWALLALSLVAHAWMLRPPGGPASSRPTPSPIALTDQSAQPPAPPALPAPSADSPIGHSSLDIRPSAPPSPPSPTATFAAYADILAEALETTEQHQELARVLARWIALDPVAASEWLDRRPDDPRLDLPVAQVANHLTGTADYTLAREWAESIHTPSVRVDALENVLAEQFRAKKITADALRATATRDGLPPDRVLGILNYSRLD
;
A
#
# COMPACT_ATOMS: atom_id res chain seq x y z
N MET A 1 6.06 -5.69 -34.61
CA MET A 1 5.53 -4.58 -33.82
C MET A 1 4.41 -5.13 -32.96
N SER A 2 4.73 -5.54 -31.74
CA SER A 2 3.74 -6.07 -30.79
C SER A 2 3.07 -4.89 -30.09
N PRO A 3 1.73 -4.88 -29.92
CA PRO A 3 1.09 -3.82 -29.17
C PRO A 3 1.51 -3.90 -27.70
N ALA A 4 1.89 -2.75 -27.14
CA ALA A 4 2.14 -2.57 -25.72
C ALA A 4 0.90 -3.06 -24.95
N ARG A 5 1.07 -4.11 -24.15
CA ARG A 5 0.06 -4.60 -23.22
C ARG A 5 -0.05 -3.57 -22.10
N ALA A 6 -0.92 -2.59 -22.25
CA ALA A 6 -1.43 -1.84 -21.12
C ALA A 6 -2.20 -2.84 -20.23
N LEU A 7 -1.59 -3.24 -19.11
CA LEU A 7 -2.20 -4.15 -18.15
C LEU A 7 -3.31 -3.41 -17.39
N PRO A 8 -4.44 -4.08 -17.09
CA PRO A 8 -5.62 -3.45 -16.51
C PRO A 8 -5.49 -3.35 -14.98
N TRP A 9 -4.67 -2.42 -14.49
CA TRP A 9 -4.58 -2.12 -13.04
C TRP A 9 -5.85 -1.44 -12.49
N ALA A 10 -6.71 -0.90 -13.38
CA ALA A 10 -7.89 -0.12 -13.03
C ALA A 10 -9.05 -0.88 -12.33
N LEU A 11 -8.89 -2.17 -11.99
CA LEU A 11 -10.01 -2.97 -11.46
C LEU A 11 -9.86 -3.52 -10.03
N LEU A 12 -8.81 -3.18 -9.28
CA LEU A 12 -8.65 -3.70 -7.92
C LEU A 12 -8.26 -2.64 -6.87
N ALA A 13 -8.99 -1.53 -6.85
CA ALA A 13 -9.06 -0.65 -5.68
C ALA A 13 -10.23 -1.07 -4.77
N LEU A 14 -10.17 -2.26 -4.17
CA LEU A 14 -11.09 -2.65 -3.10
C LEU A 14 -10.51 -3.78 -2.24
N SER A 15 -9.59 -3.41 -1.35
CA SER A 15 -9.46 -4.11 -0.08
C SER A 15 -8.99 -3.13 1.00
N LEU A 16 -9.97 -2.59 1.71
CA LEU A 16 -9.79 -1.70 2.86
C LEU A 16 -9.36 -2.51 4.09
N VAL A 17 -8.21 -2.10 4.65
CA VAL A 17 -7.93 -1.93 6.09
C VAL A 17 -8.53 -2.97 7.05
N ALA A 18 -7.67 -3.82 7.60
CA ALA A 18 -7.54 -4.04 9.04
C ALA A 18 -6.27 -4.83 9.33
N HIS A 19 -5.33 -4.25 10.08
CA HIS A 19 -4.67 -4.83 11.26
C HIS A 19 -3.69 -3.81 11.83
N ALA A 20 -4.27 -2.75 12.37
CA ALA A 20 -3.58 -1.82 13.25
C ALA A 20 -3.28 -2.54 14.58
N TRP A 21 -1.99 -2.65 14.89
CA TRP A 21 -1.40 -2.58 16.22
C TRP A 21 -1.98 -3.49 17.34
N MET A 22 -1.27 -4.58 17.65
CA MET A 22 -1.14 -5.05 19.03
C MET A 22 0.31 -5.41 19.35
N LEU A 23 1.04 -4.42 19.89
CA LEU A 23 2.19 -4.65 20.75
C LEU A 23 1.72 -5.45 21.97
N ARG A 24 2.15 -6.71 22.09
CA ARG A 24 2.07 -7.48 23.34
C ARG A 24 3.49 -7.76 23.82
N PRO A 25 3.90 -7.26 25.00
CA PRO A 25 5.23 -7.55 25.54
C PRO A 25 5.33 -9.03 25.97
N PRO A 26 6.54 -9.65 25.92
CA PRO A 26 6.77 -10.97 26.48
C PRO A 26 6.88 -10.87 28.01
N GLY A 27 5.86 -11.36 28.71
CA GLY A 27 5.90 -11.61 30.14
C GLY A 27 5.23 -12.95 30.45
N GLY A 28 6.03 -13.98 30.73
CA GLY A 28 5.59 -15.11 31.57
C GLY A 28 5.67 -14.71 33.05
N PRO A 29 5.30 -15.57 34.03
CA PRO A 29 4.98 -17.00 33.91
C PRO A 29 3.67 -17.46 34.62
N ALA A 30 3.38 -18.76 34.45
CA ALA A 30 2.63 -19.68 35.32
C ALA A 30 1.08 -19.63 35.40
N SER A 31 0.51 -20.80 35.06
CA SER A 31 -0.70 -21.47 35.59
C SER A 31 -1.80 -20.66 36.27
N SER A 32 -3.00 -20.75 35.70
CA SER A 32 -4.14 -21.52 36.27
C SER A 32 -5.38 -21.39 35.36
N ARG A 33 -5.98 -22.52 34.95
CA ARG A 33 -7.30 -22.58 34.31
C ARG A 33 -8.37 -22.07 35.30
N PRO A 34 -9.36 -21.33 34.80
CA PRO A 34 -10.74 -21.69 35.12
C PRO A 34 -11.68 -21.69 33.89
N THR A 35 -12.73 -22.45 34.10
CA THR A 35 -13.89 -22.88 33.30
C THR A 35 -14.61 -21.78 32.50
N PRO A 36 -15.17 -22.07 31.31
CA PRO A 36 -16.02 -21.13 30.59
C PRO A 36 -17.47 -21.14 31.10
N SER A 37 -18.12 -19.98 31.06
CA SER A 37 -19.57 -19.80 31.24
C SER A 37 -20.07 -18.69 30.29
N PRO A 38 -21.37 -18.68 29.95
CA PRO A 38 -21.85 -18.43 28.59
C PRO A 38 -22.18 -16.97 28.26
N ILE A 39 -22.34 -16.80 26.94
CA ILE A 39 -22.67 -15.62 26.13
C ILE A 39 -23.90 -14.87 26.67
N ALA A 40 -23.76 -13.54 26.81
CA ALA A 40 -24.87 -12.60 26.78
C ALA A 40 -24.70 -11.68 25.56
N LEU A 41 -25.57 -11.92 24.57
CA LEU A 41 -25.76 -11.10 23.38
C LEU A 41 -26.63 -9.91 23.82
N THR A 42 -26.09 -8.68 23.77
CA THR A 42 -26.93 -7.48 23.89
C THR A 42 -26.63 -6.53 22.74
N ASP A 43 -27.62 -6.53 21.85
CA ASP A 43 -28.02 -5.53 20.88
C ASP A 43 -27.87 -4.09 21.40
N GLN A 44 -27.17 -3.23 20.65
CA GLN A 44 -27.43 -1.79 20.73
C GLN A 44 -27.10 -1.09 19.42
N SER A 45 -28.09 -1.11 18.53
CA SER A 45 -28.21 -0.14 17.44
C SER A 45 -28.45 1.25 18.03
N ALA A 46 -27.57 2.21 17.74
CA ALA A 46 -27.81 3.63 18.00
C ALA A 46 -27.55 4.43 16.73
N GLN A 47 -28.63 4.69 15.99
CA GLN A 47 -28.68 5.61 14.87
C GLN A 47 -28.73 7.05 15.39
N PRO A 48 -27.94 7.99 14.85
CA PRO A 48 -27.93 9.38 15.33
C PRO A 48 -29.24 10.12 14.95
N PRO A 49 -29.70 11.08 15.78
CA PRO A 49 -30.89 11.87 15.48
C PRO A 49 -30.63 12.87 14.34
N ALA A 50 -31.64 13.03 13.46
CA ALA A 50 -31.66 14.04 12.42
C ALA A 50 -31.79 15.47 13.00
N PRO A 51 -31.15 16.49 12.41
CA PRO A 51 -31.32 17.88 12.81
C PRO A 51 -32.68 18.45 12.35
N PRO A 52 -33.34 19.32 13.15
CA PRO A 52 -34.58 19.98 12.76
C PRO A 52 -34.35 21.08 11.72
N ALA A 53 -35.38 21.28 10.88
CA ALA A 53 -35.46 22.24 9.78
C ALA A 53 -35.43 23.71 10.23
N LEU A 54 -34.89 24.54 9.34
CA LEU A 54 -34.78 26.01 9.43
C LEU A 54 -36.15 26.71 9.44
N PRO A 55 -36.29 27.84 10.15
CA PRO A 55 -37.17 28.93 9.75
C PRO A 55 -36.39 30.06 9.05
N ALA A 56 -36.91 30.52 7.92
CA ALA A 56 -36.49 31.75 7.25
C ALA A 56 -36.94 32.99 8.03
N PRO A 57 -36.20 34.11 7.91
CA PRO A 57 -36.89 35.40 7.80
C PRO A 57 -36.43 36.21 6.57
N SER A 58 -37.43 36.76 5.89
CA SER A 58 -37.34 37.73 4.80
C SER A 58 -36.98 39.14 5.28
N ALA A 59 -36.46 39.91 4.32
CA ALA A 59 -36.46 41.38 4.21
C ALA A 59 -35.64 42.17 5.23
N ASP A 60 -34.64 42.92 4.77
CA ASP A 60 -34.81 44.31 4.32
C ASP A 60 -33.44 44.84 3.82
N SER A 61 -33.41 45.54 2.70
CA SER A 61 -32.20 46.16 2.16
C SER A 61 -32.14 47.64 2.53
N PRO A 62 -30.98 48.13 3.01
CA PRO A 62 -30.59 49.50 2.79
C PRO A 62 -29.35 49.61 1.89
N ILE A 63 -29.42 50.65 1.06
CA ILE A 63 -28.50 51.10 0.01
C ILE A 63 -27.21 51.70 0.59
N GLY A 64 -26.09 51.49 -0.12
CA GLY A 64 -24.78 52.14 0.10
C GLY A 64 -23.95 51.37 1.14
N HIS A 65 -22.76 50.84 0.84
CA HIS A 65 -21.59 51.48 0.28
C HIS A 65 -20.82 50.47 -0.59
N SER A 66 -20.31 50.88 -1.76
CA SER A 66 -19.32 50.10 -2.51
C SER A 66 -17.97 50.16 -1.78
N SER A 67 -17.86 49.44 -0.66
CA SER A 67 -16.57 49.03 -0.15
C SER A 67 -15.98 48.10 -1.21
N LEU A 68 -14.81 48.48 -1.74
CA LEU A 68 -13.91 47.53 -2.38
C LEU A 68 -13.60 46.47 -1.32
N ASP A 69 -14.44 45.43 -1.28
CA ASP A 69 -14.25 44.25 -0.45
C ASP A 69 -13.03 43.53 -1.04
N ILE A 70 -11.83 44.01 -0.67
CA ILE A 70 -10.61 43.23 -0.76
C ILE A 70 -10.76 42.18 0.33
N ARG A 71 -11.69 41.24 0.10
CA ARG A 71 -11.87 40.07 0.92
C ARG A 71 -10.52 39.37 0.84
N PRO A 72 -9.75 39.28 1.95
CA PRO A 72 -8.46 38.63 1.90
C PRO A 72 -8.71 37.22 1.36
N SER A 73 -8.19 36.94 0.16
CA SER A 73 -8.28 35.62 -0.44
C SER A 73 -7.90 34.62 0.63
N ALA A 74 -8.81 33.68 0.92
CA ALA A 74 -8.53 32.64 1.90
C ALA A 74 -7.13 32.08 1.59
N PRO A 75 -6.25 31.95 2.60
CA PRO A 75 -4.91 31.43 2.37
C PRO A 75 -5.04 30.10 1.62
N PRO A 76 -4.20 29.85 0.60
CA PRO A 76 -4.26 28.60 -0.15
C PRO A 76 -4.23 27.44 0.84
N SER A 77 -5.17 26.51 0.70
CA SER A 77 -5.18 25.31 1.54
C SER A 77 -3.81 24.64 1.45
N PRO A 78 -3.21 24.20 2.58
CA PRO A 78 -1.93 23.51 2.54
C PRO A 78 -2.04 22.31 1.59
N PRO A 79 -0.99 22.01 0.80
CA PRO A 79 -1.03 20.86 -0.10
C PRO A 79 -1.28 19.59 0.71
N SER A 80 -2.13 18.71 0.19
CA SER A 80 -2.35 17.40 0.78
C SER A 80 -1.02 16.64 0.90
N PRO A 81 -0.80 15.86 1.98
CA PRO A 81 0.45 15.13 2.17
C PRO A 81 0.82 14.24 0.96
N THR A 82 -0.17 13.65 0.29
CA THR A 82 -0.01 12.87 -0.95
C THR A 82 0.61 13.69 -2.10
N ALA A 83 0.23 14.96 -2.27
CA ALA A 83 0.77 15.82 -3.32
C ALA A 83 2.26 16.13 -3.09
N THR A 84 2.68 16.19 -1.82
CA THR A 84 4.10 16.36 -1.45
C THR A 84 4.92 15.12 -1.79
N PHE A 85 4.38 13.91 -1.60
CA PHE A 85 5.07 12.67 -1.99
C PHE A 85 5.26 12.57 -3.50
N ALA A 86 4.22 12.86 -4.28
CA ALA A 86 4.30 12.84 -5.75
C ALA A 86 5.37 13.80 -6.28
N ALA A 87 5.34 15.06 -5.83
CA ALA A 87 6.32 16.05 -6.25
C ALA A 87 7.76 15.66 -5.86
N TYR A 88 7.95 15.07 -4.69
CA TYR A 88 9.28 14.66 -4.24
C TYR A 88 9.79 13.42 -4.97
N ALA A 89 8.93 12.42 -5.17
CA ALA A 89 9.20 11.25 -5.99
C ALA A 89 9.54 11.67 -7.42
N ASP A 90 8.89 12.73 -7.94
CA ASP A 90 9.17 13.22 -9.28
C ASP A 90 10.60 13.73 -9.46
N ILE A 91 11.07 14.52 -8.51
CA ILE A 91 12.43 15.06 -8.48
C ILE A 91 13.46 13.93 -8.36
N LEU A 92 13.22 12.96 -7.47
CA LEU A 92 14.13 11.84 -7.28
C LEU A 92 14.21 10.94 -8.51
N ALA A 93 13.06 10.67 -9.14
CA ALA A 93 12.97 9.79 -10.29
C ALA A 93 13.66 10.39 -11.54
N GLU A 94 13.65 11.71 -11.71
CA GLU A 94 14.43 12.40 -12.76
C GLU A 94 15.94 12.26 -12.53
N ALA A 95 16.37 12.20 -11.27
CA ALA A 95 17.76 12.17 -10.88
C ALA A 95 18.35 10.76 -10.73
N LEU A 96 17.63 9.67 -11.05
CA LEU A 96 18.07 8.29 -10.78
C LEU A 96 19.31 7.88 -11.59
N GLU A 97 20.48 8.07 -10.99
CA GLU A 97 21.78 7.68 -11.52
C GLU A 97 22.56 6.79 -10.54
N THR A 98 22.39 7.00 -9.23
CA THR A 98 23.15 6.35 -8.17
C THR A 98 22.32 5.40 -7.32
N THR A 99 23.00 4.49 -6.62
CA THR A 99 22.37 3.58 -5.66
C THR A 99 21.67 4.33 -4.53
N GLU A 100 22.25 5.42 -4.03
CA GLU A 100 21.66 6.24 -2.97
C GLU A 100 20.33 6.87 -3.40
N GLN A 101 20.23 7.32 -4.65
CA GLN A 101 19.00 7.90 -5.19
C GLN A 101 17.90 6.84 -5.35
N HIS A 102 18.25 5.64 -5.83
CA HIS A 102 17.31 4.51 -5.86
C HIS A 102 16.79 4.18 -4.46
N GLN A 103 17.68 4.11 -3.46
CA GLN A 103 17.29 3.85 -2.07
C GLN A 103 16.40 4.94 -1.49
N GLU A 104 16.68 6.21 -1.77
CA GLU A 104 15.87 7.31 -1.26
C GLU A 104 14.48 7.32 -1.91
N LEU A 105 14.40 7.11 -3.23
CA LEU A 105 13.11 6.97 -3.91
C LEU A 105 12.32 5.79 -3.34
N ALA A 106 12.96 4.66 -3.07
CA ALA A 106 12.29 3.51 -2.45
C ALA A 106 11.74 3.82 -1.06
N ARG A 107 12.48 4.56 -0.22
CA ARG A 107 11.99 4.99 1.10
C ARG A 107 10.77 5.90 0.99
N VAL A 108 10.81 6.83 0.04
CA VAL A 108 9.69 7.74 -0.25
C VAL A 108 8.48 6.94 -0.71
N LEU A 109 8.65 6.02 -1.66
CA LEU A 109 7.57 5.16 -2.16
C LEU A 109 7.01 4.24 -1.06
N ALA A 110 7.87 3.59 -0.26
CA ALA A 110 7.41 2.74 0.84
C ALA A 110 6.56 3.53 1.85
N ARG A 111 6.98 4.75 2.19
CA ARG A 111 6.21 5.63 3.07
C ARG A 111 4.92 6.10 2.43
N TRP A 112 4.96 6.42 1.13
CA TRP A 112 3.79 6.83 0.38
C TRP A 112 2.76 5.70 0.34
N ILE A 113 3.17 4.48 0.05
CA ILE A 113 2.29 3.30 0.00
C ILE A 113 1.64 3.02 1.35
N ALA A 114 2.36 3.18 2.45
CA ALA A 114 1.81 3.04 3.78
C ALA A 114 0.71 4.08 4.10
N LEU A 115 0.72 5.23 3.41
CA LEU A 115 -0.26 6.30 3.60
C LEU A 115 -1.40 6.26 2.57
N ASP A 116 -1.06 6.05 1.30
CA ASP A 116 -1.94 6.14 0.14
C ASP A 116 -1.39 5.24 -0.99
N PRO A 117 -1.67 3.92 -0.93
CA PRO A 117 -1.16 2.96 -1.91
C PRO A 117 -1.72 3.23 -3.31
N VAL A 118 -2.96 3.72 -3.41
CA VAL A 118 -3.61 4.02 -4.69
C VAL A 118 -2.87 5.14 -5.39
N ALA A 119 -2.61 6.27 -4.72
CA ALA A 119 -1.90 7.38 -5.34
C ALA A 119 -0.44 7.03 -5.71
N ALA A 120 0.23 6.19 -4.91
CA ALA A 120 1.59 5.72 -5.21
C ALA A 120 1.62 4.82 -6.46
N SER A 121 0.66 3.89 -6.58
CA SER A 121 0.50 3.06 -7.77
C SER A 121 0.16 3.90 -9.01
N GLU A 122 -0.78 4.84 -8.91
CA GLU A 122 -1.11 5.75 -10.01
C GLU A 122 0.08 6.60 -10.45
N TRP A 123 0.98 6.98 -9.53
CA TRP A 123 2.19 7.70 -9.87
C TRP A 123 3.17 6.84 -10.68
N LEU A 124 3.31 5.56 -10.31
CA LEU A 124 4.13 4.62 -11.05
C LEU A 124 3.53 4.35 -12.45
N ASP A 125 2.22 4.18 -12.55
CA ASP A 125 1.51 3.91 -13.81
C ASP A 125 1.61 5.07 -14.83
N ARG A 126 1.76 6.31 -14.35
CA ARG A 126 1.93 7.48 -15.21
C ARG A 126 3.35 7.62 -15.77
N ARG A 127 4.31 6.86 -15.24
CA ARG A 127 5.70 6.92 -15.70
C ARG A 127 5.86 6.02 -16.93
N PRO A 128 6.62 6.44 -17.95
CA PRO A 128 7.00 5.54 -19.03
C PRO A 128 7.77 4.35 -18.45
N ASP A 129 7.66 3.18 -19.09
CA ASP A 129 8.40 1.96 -18.74
C ASP A 129 9.91 2.26 -18.64
N ASP A 130 10.36 2.62 -17.43
CA ASP A 130 11.73 3.03 -17.14
C ASP A 130 12.37 1.98 -16.21
N PRO A 131 13.29 1.15 -16.73
CA PRO A 131 13.98 0.14 -15.94
C PRO A 131 14.72 0.70 -14.70
N ARG A 132 15.00 2.01 -14.65
CA ARG A 132 15.61 2.65 -13.48
C ARG A 132 14.68 2.62 -12.24
N LEU A 133 13.37 2.50 -12.45
CA LEU A 133 12.39 2.40 -11.36
C LEU A 133 12.29 0.99 -10.79
N ASP A 134 12.77 -0.04 -11.49
CA ASP A 134 12.63 -1.44 -11.10
C ASP A 134 13.28 -1.74 -9.74
N LEU A 135 14.44 -1.16 -9.46
CA LEU A 135 15.13 -1.34 -8.17
C LEU A 135 14.34 -0.73 -6.99
N PRO A 136 13.89 0.55 -7.05
CA PRO A 136 12.98 1.10 -6.06
C PRO A 136 11.69 0.29 -5.86
N VAL A 137 11.08 -0.17 -6.96
CA VAL A 137 9.86 -1.00 -6.94
C VAL A 137 10.12 -2.34 -6.25
N ALA A 138 11.25 -3.00 -6.52
CA ALA A 138 11.65 -4.21 -5.82
C ALA A 138 11.86 -3.98 -4.31
N GLN A 139 12.44 -2.84 -3.93
CA GLN A 139 12.63 -2.48 -2.52
C GLN A 139 11.30 -2.23 -1.81
N VAL A 140 10.31 -1.67 -2.50
CA VAL A 140 8.93 -1.55 -2.02
C VAL A 140 8.30 -2.93 -1.80
N ALA A 141 8.38 -3.83 -2.78
CA ALA A 141 7.87 -5.20 -2.65
C ALA A 141 8.47 -5.92 -1.44
N ASN A 142 9.78 -5.74 -1.22
CA ASN A 142 10.48 -6.28 -0.05
C ASN A 142 9.99 -5.66 1.27
N HIS A 143 9.73 -4.36 1.29
CA HIS A 143 9.16 -3.69 2.46
C HIS A 143 7.77 -4.25 2.82
N LEU A 144 6.89 -4.38 1.83
CA LEU A 144 5.55 -4.94 1.99
C LEU A 144 5.57 -6.41 2.43
N THR A 145 6.55 -7.18 1.95
CA THR A 145 6.79 -8.55 2.42
C THR A 145 7.11 -8.56 3.92
N GLY A 146 7.94 -7.63 4.38
CA GLY A 146 8.29 -7.46 5.79
C GLY A 146 7.10 -7.04 6.68
N THR A 147 6.08 -6.39 6.12
CA THR A 147 4.82 -6.07 6.80
C THR A 147 3.75 -7.15 6.64
N ALA A 148 4.11 -8.30 6.04
CA ALA A 148 3.24 -9.44 5.74
C ALA A 148 2.08 -9.16 4.77
N ASP A 149 2.17 -8.10 3.96
CA ASP A 149 1.24 -7.82 2.87
C ASP A 149 1.74 -8.49 1.57
N TYR A 150 1.69 -9.82 1.55
CA TYR A 150 2.22 -10.62 0.44
C TYR A 150 1.46 -10.42 -0.88
N THR A 151 0.18 -10.06 -0.82
CA THR A 151 -0.60 -9.81 -2.04
C THR A 151 -0.11 -8.55 -2.72
N LEU A 152 -0.07 -7.43 -1.99
CA LEU A 152 0.42 -6.17 -2.55
C LEU A 152 1.91 -6.28 -2.91
N ALA A 153 2.72 -6.94 -2.07
CA ALA A 153 4.13 -7.17 -2.38
C ALA A 153 4.34 -7.91 -3.72
N ARG A 154 3.51 -8.93 -4.01
CA ARG A 154 3.58 -9.64 -5.28
C ARG A 154 3.16 -8.77 -6.46
N GLU A 155 2.09 -7.98 -6.31
CA GLU A 155 1.64 -7.06 -7.36
C GLU A 155 2.75 -6.07 -7.76
N TRP A 156 3.45 -5.50 -6.77
CA TRP A 156 4.61 -4.64 -6.99
C TRP A 156 5.81 -5.40 -7.57
N ALA A 157 6.04 -6.65 -7.16
CA ALA A 157 7.10 -7.45 -7.79
C ALA A 157 6.78 -7.75 -9.27
N GLU A 158 5.52 -8.06 -9.60
CA GLU A 158 5.06 -8.36 -10.96
C GLU A 158 5.15 -7.13 -11.89
N SER A 159 5.05 -5.91 -11.36
CA SER A 159 5.16 -4.66 -12.13
C SER A 159 6.59 -4.30 -12.54
N ILE A 160 7.60 -5.01 -12.05
CA ILE A 160 9.00 -4.80 -12.41
C ILE A 160 9.23 -5.20 -13.87
N HIS A 161 9.84 -4.34 -14.68
CA HIS A 161 10.04 -4.57 -16.11
C HIS A 161 11.19 -5.54 -16.37
N THR A 162 12.34 -5.30 -15.73
CA THR A 162 13.56 -6.08 -15.88
C THR A 162 13.33 -7.51 -15.36
N PRO A 163 13.38 -8.55 -16.23
CA PRO A 163 12.98 -9.90 -15.86
C PRO A 163 13.77 -10.50 -14.69
N SER A 164 15.07 -10.22 -14.60
CA SER A 164 15.90 -10.70 -13.49
C SER A 164 15.46 -10.09 -12.16
N VAL A 165 15.29 -8.77 -12.11
CA VAL A 165 14.86 -8.05 -10.90
C VAL A 165 13.46 -8.49 -10.48
N ARG A 166 12.55 -8.72 -11.44
CA ARG A 166 11.21 -9.25 -11.18
C ARG A 166 11.26 -10.65 -10.55
N VAL A 167 12.05 -11.55 -11.12
CA VAL A 167 12.20 -12.93 -10.62
C VAL A 167 12.77 -12.92 -9.20
N ASP A 168 13.80 -12.12 -8.93
CA ASP A 168 14.41 -12.04 -7.60
C ASP A 168 13.43 -11.46 -6.57
N ALA A 169 12.65 -10.44 -6.94
CA ALA A 169 11.61 -9.87 -6.07
C ALA A 169 10.50 -10.90 -5.77
N LEU A 170 9.97 -11.58 -6.80
CA LEU A 170 8.95 -12.61 -6.64
C LEU A 170 9.43 -13.80 -5.80
N GLU A 171 10.69 -14.24 -6.01
CA GLU A 171 11.31 -15.28 -5.20
C GLU A 171 11.32 -14.89 -3.73
N ASN A 172 11.75 -13.66 -3.40
CA ASN A 172 11.77 -13.18 -2.03
C ASN A 172 10.36 -13.18 -1.39
N VAL A 173 9.36 -12.63 -2.10
CA VAL A 173 7.98 -12.57 -1.57
C VAL A 173 7.42 -13.97 -1.30
N LEU A 174 7.60 -14.89 -2.25
CA LEU A 174 7.11 -16.28 -2.14
C LEU A 174 7.87 -17.08 -1.09
N ALA A 175 9.18 -16.85 -0.93
CA ALA A 175 9.98 -17.48 0.10
C ALA A 175 9.48 -17.09 1.50
N GLU A 176 9.25 -15.80 1.73
CA GLU A 176 8.74 -15.30 3.01
C GLU A 176 7.30 -15.75 3.27
N GLN A 177 6.45 -15.77 2.24
CA GLN A 177 5.09 -16.28 2.37
C GLN A 177 5.06 -17.78 2.75
N PHE A 178 5.99 -18.57 2.18
CA PHE A 178 6.13 -19.99 2.51
C PHE A 178 6.70 -20.21 3.92
N ARG A 179 7.75 -19.47 4.31
CA ARG A 179 8.32 -19.50 5.67
C ARG A 179 7.30 -19.13 6.74
N ALA A 180 6.47 -18.13 6.46
CA ALA A 180 5.35 -17.71 7.30
C ALA A 180 4.16 -18.69 7.28
N LYS A 181 4.28 -19.83 6.58
CA LYS A 181 3.25 -20.89 6.43
C LYS A 181 1.93 -20.37 5.87
N LYS A 182 1.97 -19.32 5.06
CA LYS A 182 0.78 -18.73 4.41
C LYS A 182 0.39 -19.48 3.14
N ILE A 183 1.33 -20.21 2.54
CA ILE A 183 1.11 -21.07 1.38
C ILE A 183 1.72 -22.46 1.63
N THR A 184 1.14 -23.48 1.00
CA THR A 184 1.67 -24.85 1.00
C THR A 184 2.74 -25.00 -0.08
N ALA A 185 3.51 -26.10 -0.05
CA ALA A 185 4.50 -26.40 -1.08
C ALA A 185 3.86 -26.54 -2.47
N ASP A 186 2.66 -27.12 -2.55
CA ASP A 186 1.94 -27.26 -3.82
C ASP A 186 1.43 -25.91 -4.33
N ALA A 187 0.90 -25.07 -3.42
CA ALA A 187 0.47 -23.71 -3.75
C ALA A 187 1.65 -22.83 -4.21
N LEU A 188 2.82 -22.99 -3.59
CA LEU A 188 4.06 -22.33 -4.01
C LEU A 188 4.43 -22.72 -5.44
N ARG A 189 4.46 -24.02 -5.78
CA ARG A 189 4.80 -24.48 -7.14
C ARG A 189 3.82 -23.96 -8.18
N ALA A 190 2.52 -24.01 -7.88
CA ALA A 190 1.48 -23.51 -8.78
C ALA A 190 1.61 -22.00 -9.00
N THR A 191 1.83 -21.23 -7.93
CA THR A 191 1.99 -19.77 -7.99
C THR A 191 3.26 -19.38 -8.72
N ALA A 192 4.40 -19.99 -8.39
CA ALA A 192 5.67 -19.73 -9.04
C ALA A 192 5.62 -20.03 -10.54
N THR A 193 4.95 -21.11 -10.95
CA THR A 193 4.78 -21.43 -12.38
C THR A 193 3.96 -20.37 -13.11
N ARG A 194 2.87 -19.89 -12.49
CA ARG A 194 2.04 -18.80 -13.04
C ARG A 194 2.84 -17.51 -13.19
N ASP A 195 3.64 -17.19 -12.18
CA ASP A 195 4.37 -15.92 -12.10
C ASP A 195 5.71 -15.96 -12.88
N GLY A 196 6.01 -17.09 -13.54
CA GLY A 196 7.19 -17.26 -14.39
C GLY A 196 8.49 -17.52 -13.64
N LEU A 197 8.42 -17.99 -12.39
CA LEU A 197 9.59 -18.36 -11.61
C LEU A 197 10.21 -19.68 -12.13
N PRO A 198 11.53 -19.73 -12.33
CA PRO A 198 12.22 -20.95 -12.71
C PRO A 198 12.08 -22.08 -11.66
N PRO A 199 11.94 -23.36 -12.07
CA PRO A 199 11.78 -24.47 -11.14
C PRO A 199 12.92 -24.61 -10.11
N ASP A 200 14.15 -24.25 -10.48
CA ASP A 200 15.32 -24.26 -9.61
C ASP A 200 15.18 -23.29 -8.43
N ARG A 201 14.61 -22.09 -8.66
CA ARG A 201 14.32 -21.13 -7.58
C ARG A 201 13.28 -21.68 -6.61
N VAL A 202 12.23 -22.33 -7.13
CA VAL A 202 11.21 -22.97 -6.30
C VAL A 202 11.80 -24.09 -5.44
N LEU A 203 12.70 -24.89 -6.01
CA LEU A 203 13.42 -25.91 -5.23
C LEU A 203 14.31 -25.28 -4.16
N GLY A 204 14.95 -24.15 -4.46
CA GLY A 204 15.68 -23.33 -3.48
C GLY A 204 14.81 -23.00 -2.28
N ILE A 205 13.66 -22.36 -2.50
CA ILE A 205 12.72 -21.97 -1.43
C ILE A 205 12.32 -23.18 -0.56
N LEU A 206 11.96 -24.30 -1.20
CA LEU A 206 11.54 -25.53 -0.51
C LEU A 206 12.66 -26.17 0.32
N ASN A 207 13.90 -26.09 -0.16
CA ASN A 207 15.05 -26.67 0.53
C ASN A 207 15.49 -25.82 1.71
N TYR A 208 15.59 -24.49 1.56
CA TYR A 208 16.00 -23.60 2.65
C TYR A 208 15.05 -23.66 3.85
N SER A 209 13.75 -23.78 3.61
CA SER A 209 12.75 -23.79 4.68
C SER A 209 12.71 -25.10 5.49
N ARG A 210 13.48 -26.12 5.11
CA ARG A 210 13.61 -27.38 5.88
C ARG A 210 14.74 -27.34 6.91
N LEU A 211 15.58 -26.30 6.86
CA LEU A 211 16.75 -26.17 7.72
C LEU A 211 16.46 -25.40 9.02
N ASP A 212 15.31 -24.73 9.09
CA ASP A 212 14.80 -23.99 10.25
C ASP A 212 13.71 -24.79 11.00
#